data_AF-A0A4S8PK26-F1
#
_entry.id   AF-A0A4S8PK26-F1
#
_cell.length_a   1.000
_cell.length_b   1.000
_cell.length_c   1.000
_cell.angle_alpha   90.00
_cell.angle_beta   90.00
_cell.angle_gamma   90.00
#
_symmetry.space_group_name_H-M   'P 1'
#
loop_
_entity.id
_entity.type
_entity.pdbx_description
1 polymer ?
#
loop_
_entity_poly.entity_id
_entity_poly.type
_entity_poly.pdbx_seq_one_letter_code
_entity_poly.pdbx_strand_id
1 'polypeptide(L)'
;MKQIVMLAAIFAAAPAWAQDCTYPQREPVQREGRAEYRFTDSCGNPYEVGYRLEGTTLHFPRGGKHTLSQASEGEAEQILRETYGLVGERNELIRTKGL
;
A
#
# COMPACT_ATOMS: atom_id res chain seq x y z
N MET A 1 15.30 -11.15 60.59
CA MET A 1 15.56 -9.93 59.79
C MET A 1 15.08 -10.17 58.37
N LYS A 2 14.44 -9.16 57.78
CA LYS A 2 13.59 -9.21 56.58
C LYS A 2 14.34 -9.62 55.30
N GLN A 3 13.60 -10.32 54.43
CA GLN A 3 13.89 -10.65 53.03
C GLN A 3 14.30 -9.43 52.20
N ILE A 4 15.24 -9.63 51.26
CA ILE A 4 15.26 -8.91 49.98
C ILE A 4 15.57 -9.93 48.89
N VAL A 5 14.53 -10.47 48.27
CA VAL A 5 14.64 -11.18 47.00
C VAL A 5 14.68 -10.12 45.91
N MET A 6 15.85 -9.88 45.32
CA MET A 6 15.96 -9.07 44.11
C MET A 6 15.38 -9.87 42.94
N LEU A 7 14.13 -9.61 42.61
CA LEU A 7 13.54 -10.01 41.33
C LEU A 7 14.22 -9.18 40.23
N ALA A 8 15.09 -9.81 39.46
CA ALA A 8 15.59 -9.26 38.21
C ALA A 8 14.40 -9.22 37.22
N ALA A 9 13.82 -8.03 37.05
CA ALA A 9 12.83 -7.76 36.02
C ALA A 9 13.52 -7.84 34.66
N ILE A 10 13.36 -8.97 33.97
CA ILE A 10 13.71 -9.12 32.57
C ILE A 10 12.72 -8.25 31.79
N PHE A 11 13.14 -7.04 31.41
CA PHE A 11 12.46 -6.24 30.41
C PHE A 11 12.58 -6.98 29.06
N ALA A 12 11.62 -7.85 28.77
CA ALA A 12 11.40 -8.31 27.41
C ALA A 12 10.96 -7.08 26.61
N ALA A 13 11.89 -6.48 25.87
CA ALA A 13 11.53 -5.55 24.81
C ALA A 13 10.64 -6.34 23.84
N ALA A 14 9.35 -6.04 23.84
CA ALA A 14 8.45 -6.59 22.83
C ALA A 14 9.06 -6.27 21.45
N PRO A 15 9.06 -7.22 20.50
CA PRO A 15 9.44 -6.90 19.14
C PRO A 15 8.57 -5.72 18.71
N ALA A 16 9.19 -4.68 18.13
CA ALA A 16 8.45 -3.62 17.47
C ALA A 16 7.60 -4.31 16.40
N TRP A 17 6.33 -4.58 16.73
CA TRP A 17 5.37 -5.14 15.80
C TRP A 17 5.43 -4.24 14.57
N ALA A 18 5.74 -4.83 13.41
CA ALA A 18 5.55 -4.17 12.14
C ALA A 18 4.08 -3.77 12.12
N GLN A 19 3.79 -2.51 12.46
CA GLN A 19 2.44 -1.99 12.35
C GLN A 19 2.13 -2.06 10.87
N ASP A 20 1.12 -2.84 10.51
CA ASP A 20 0.65 -2.89 9.13
C ASP A 20 0.31 -1.46 8.72
N CYS A 21 1.10 -0.92 7.79
CA CYS A 21 0.93 0.46 7.35
C CYS A 21 -0.45 0.60 6.71
N THR A 22 -1.20 1.58 7.17
CA THR A 22 -2.53 1.89 6.64
C THR A 22 -2.43 2.99 5.59
N TYR A 23 -3.38 3.01 4.67
CA TYR A 23 -3.51 4.01 3.62
C TYR A 23 -4.75 4.86 3.90
N PRO A 24 -4.62 6.00 4.61
CA PRO A 24 -5.78 6.78 5.03
C PRO A 24 -6.62 7.22 3.83
N GLN A 25 -5.93 7.65 2.76
CA GLN A 25 -6.54 8.17 1.55
C GLN A 25 -6.49 7.07 0.51
N ARG A 26 -7.66 6.70 -0.04
CA ARG A 26 -7.77 5.62 -1.04
C ARG A 26 -8.25 6.09 -2.41
N GLU A 27 -8.64 7.36 -2.50
CA GLU A 27 -9.15 8.01 -3.70
C GLU A 27 -8.41 9.32 -3.97
N PRO A 28 -8.38 9.80 -5.23
CA PRO A 28 -7.82 11.10 -5.56
C PRO A 28 -8.54 12.23 -4.80
N VAL A 29 -7.79 13.20 -4.28
CA VAL A 29 -8.33 14.34 -3.54
C VAL A 29 -8.21 15.61 -4.37
N GLN A 30 -9.30 16.37 -4.49
CA GLN A 30 -9.26 17.68 -5.15
C GLN A 30 -8.73 18.75 -4.20
N ARG A 31 -7.62 19.40 -4.56
CA ARG A 31 -7.07 20.57 -3.87
C ARG A 31 -6.74 21.67 -4.87
N GLU A 32 -7.20 22.89 -4.59
CA GLU A 32 -6.83 24.08 -5.38
C GLU A 32 -7.06 23.91 -6.91
N GLY A 33 -8.11 23.20 -7.29
CA GLY A 33 -8.43 22.92 -8.69
C GLY A 33 -7.57 21.85 -9.36
N ARG A 34 -6.76 21.09 -8.59
CA ARG A 34 -5.93 19.98 -9.07
C ARG A 34 -6.26 18.69 -8.31
N ALA A 35 -6.14 17.56 -9.00
CA ALA A 35 -6.25 16.25 -8.39
C ALA A 35 -4.91 15.82 -7.80
N GLU A 36 -4.89 15.54 -6.50
CA GLU A 36 -3.79 14.90 -5.79
C GLU A 36 -3.98 13.39 -5.79
N TYR A 37 -2.92 12.68 -6.18
CA TYR A 37 -2.92 11.21 -6.24
C TYR A 37 -1.86 10.59 -5.33
N ARG A 38 -0.92 11.39 -4.82
CA ARG A 38 0.21 10.93 -4.00
C ARG A 38 0.02 11.40 -2.56
N PHE A 39 0.19 10.48 -1.63
CA PHE A 39 0.01 10.69 -0.20
C PHE A 39 1.10 9.96 0.58
N THR A 40 1.02 10.05 1.91
CA THR A 40 1.93 9.39 2.84
C THR A 40 1.13 8.44 3.74
N ASP A 41 1.59 7.19 3.84
CA ASP A 41 0.93 6.16 4.67
C ASP A 41 1.13 6.43 6.17
N SER A 42 0.52 5.63 7.04
CA SER A 42 0.70 5.79 8.50
C SER A 42 2.13 5.55 8.99
N CYS A 43 3.01 5.02 8.14
CA CYS A 43 4.41 4.72 8.43
C CYS A 43 5.38 5.76 7.84
N GLY A 44 4.89 6.78 7.13
CA GLY A 44 5.73 7.80 6.51
C GLY A 44 6.18 7.50 5.08
N ASN A 45 5.74 6.40 4.46
CA ASN A 45 6.13 6.07 3.08
C ASN A 45 5.18 6.70 2.05
N PRO A 46 5.70 7.12 0.88
CA PRO A 46 4.85 7.61 -0.19
C PRO A 46 4.05 6.48 -0.83
N TYR A 47 2.80 6.78 -1.19
CA TYR A 47 1.96 5.90 -2.00
C TYR A 47 1.12 6.70 -3.01
N GLU A 48 0.65 6.05 -4.08
CA GLU A 48 -0.17 6.69 -5.14
C GLU A 48 -1.47 5.91 -5.36
N VAL A 49 -2.59 6.62 -5.46
CA VAL A 49 -3.95 6.04 -5.60
C VAL A 49 -4.55 6.28 -6.97
N GLY A 50 -5.71 5.66 -7.23
CA GLY A 50 -6.51 5.87 -8.44
C GLY A 50 -6.16 4.92 -9.59
N TYR A 51 -5.48 3.82 -9.28
CA TYR A 51 -5.25 2.72 -10.22
C TYR A 51 -6.48 1.81 -10.26
N ARG A 52 -6.84 1.32 -11.45
CA ARG A 52 -7.98 0.41 -11.64
C ARG A 52 -7.64 -0.72 -12.60
N LEU A 53 -8.04 -1.94 -12.27
CA LEU A 53 -7.78 -3.14 -13.05
C LEU A 53 -9.07 -3.70 -13.67
N GLU A 54 -9.23 -3.51 -14.98
CA GLU A 54 -10.38 -3.96 -15.77
C GLU A 54 -9.93 -5.07 -16.73
N GLY A 55 -10.41 -6.30 -16.51
CA GLY A 55 -9.92 -7.49 -17.22
C GLY A 55 -8.40 -7.64 -17.09
N THR A 56 -7.70 -7.57 -18.22
CA THR A 56 -6.23 -7.63 -18.34
C THR A 56 -5.56 -6.25 -18.48
N THR A 57 -6.29 -5.17 -18.20
CA THR A 57 -5.84 -3.79 -18.38
C THR A 57 -5.77 -3.06 -17.05
N LEU A 58 -4.60 -2.49 -16.75
CA LEU A 58 -4.41 -1.54 -15.66
C LEU A 58 -4.55 -0.11 -16.19
N HIS A 59 -5.44 0.67 -15.59
CA HIS A 59 -5.66 2.08 -15.87
C HIS A 59 -4.90 2.93 -14.84
N PHE A 60 -4.18 3.94 -15.32
CA PHE A 60 -3.39 4.83 -14.46
C PHE A 60 -4.18 6.08 -14.04
N PRO A 61 -3.91 6.62 -12.84
CA PRO A 61 -4.66 7.76 -12.29
C PRO A 61 -4.61 9.03 -13.15
N ARG A 62 -3.49 9.25 -13.84
CA ARG A 62 -3.24 10.44 -14.66
C ARG A 62 -3.47 10.19 -16.15
N GLY A 63 -4.17 9.13 -16.49
CA GLY A 63 -4.37 8.66 -17.85
C GLY A 63 -3.26 7.72 -18.32
N GLY A 64 -3.53 7.03 -19.43
CA GLY A 64 -2.74 5.89 -19.88
C GLY A 64 -3.24 4.56 -19.31
N LYS A 65 -2.77 3.48 -19.94
CA LYS A 65 -3.12 2.12 -19.56
C LYS A 65 -2.01 1.15 -19.95
N HIS A 66 -1.93 0.02 -19.26
CA HIS A 66 -1.10 -1.11 -19.62
C HIS A 66 -1.98 -2.35 -19.75
N THR A 67 -2.02 -2.94 -20.94
CA THR A 67 -2.81 -4.12 -21.25
C THR A 67 -1.90 -5.32 -21.51
N LEU A 68 -2.23 -6.47 -20.92
CA LEU A 68 -1.59 -7.76 -21.18
C LEU A 68 -2.52 -8.65 -22.03
N SER A 69 -2.55 -8.40 -23.34
CA SER A 69 -3.55 -9.00 -24.26
C SER A 69 -3.43 -10.52 -24.46
N GLN A 70 -2.36 -11.15 -23.99
CA GLN A 70 -2.11 -12.59 -24.14
C GLN A 70 -2.20 -13.36 -22.81
N ALA A 71 -2.44 -12.66 -21.70
CA ALA A 71 -2.57 -13.26 -20.38
C ALA A 71 -4.05 -13.51 -20.04
N SER A 72 -4.30 -14.50 -19.19
CA SER A 72 -5.61 -14.61 -18.53
C SER A 72 -5.83 -13.44 -17.55
N GLU A 73 -7.06 -13.16 -17.12
CA GLU A 73 -7.32 -12.06 -16.18
C GLU A 73 -6.58 -12.21 -14.84
N GLY A 74 -6.51 -13.44 -14.31
CA GLY A 74 -5.80 -13.71 -13.05
C GLY A 74 -4.28 -13.57 -13.20
N GLU A 75 -3.72 -14.05 -14.31
CA GLU A 75 -2.29 -13.89 -14.62
C GLU A 75 -1.94 -12.41 -14.84
N ALA A 76 -2.77 -11.68 -15.59
CA ALA A 76 -2.58 -10.26 -15.81
C ALA A 76 -2.65 -9.49 -14.49
N GLU A 77 -3.62 -9.79 -13.63
CA GLU A 77 -3.72 -9.19 -12.29
C GLU A 77 -2.44 -9.40 -11.48
N GLN A 78 -1.95 -10.64 -11.42
CA GLN A 78 -0.72 -10.96 -10.69
C GLN A 78 0.47 -10.16 -11.25
N ILE A 79 0.72 -10.26 -12.57
CA ILE A 79 1.85 -9.58 -13.22
C ILE A 79 1.78 -8.06 -13.01
N LEU A 80 0.61 -7.46 -13.19
CA LEU A 80 0.44 -6.01 -13.07
C LEU A 80 0.62 -5.56 -11.61
N ARG A 81 0.10 -6.33 -10.64
CA ARG A 81 0.30 -6.02 -9.21
C ARG A 81 1.75 -6.11 -8.80
N GLU A 82 2.47 -7.15 -9.21
CA GLU A 82 3.89 -7.32 -8.89
C GLU A 82 4.76 -6.26 -9.58
N THR A 83 4.48 -5.98 -10.85
CA THR A 83 5.24 -5.01 -11.66
C THR A 83 5.15 -3.61 -11.06
N TYR A 84 3.94 -3.17 -10.72
CA TYR A 84 3.69 -1.82 -10.23
C TYR A 84 3.68 -1.71 -8.70
N GLY A 85 3.76 -2.82 -7.96
CA GLY A 85 3.61 -2.84 -6.50
C GLY A 85 2.23 -2.36 -6.07
N LEU A 86 1.18 -3.03 -6.55
CA LEU A 86 -0.22 -2.64 -6.32
C LEU A 86 -0.88 -3.49 -5.23
N VAL A 87 -1.47 -2.81 -4.26
CA VAL A 87 -2.24 -3.42 -3.16
C VAL A 87 -3.69 -2.93 -3.17
N GLY A 88 -4.57 -3.67 -2.51
CA GLY A 88 -5.99 -3.32 -2.39
C GLY A 88 -6.88 -3.95 -3.47
N GLU A 89 -8.11 -3.46 -3.55
CA GLU A 89 -9.16 -3.96 -4.45
C GLU A 89 -8.95 -3.52 -5.90
N ARG A 90 -9.44 -4.30 -6.86
CA ARG A 90 -9.23 -4.05 -8.30
C ARG A 90 -9.67 -2.66 -8.77
N ASN A 91 -10.69 -2.08 -8.13
CA ASN A 91 -11.23 -0.76 -8.48
C ASN A 91 -10.61 0.41 -7.69
N GLU A 92 -9.74 0.11 -6.72
CA GLU A 92 -9.15 1.06 -5.79
C GLU A 92 -7.71 0.64 -5.44
N LEU A 93 -6.91 0.41 -6.49
CA LEU A 93 -5.54 -0.05 -6.32
C LEU A 93 -4.63 1.10 -5.88
N ILE A 94 -3.71 0.75 -4.98
CA ILE A 94 -2.72 1.63 -4.40
C ILE A 94 -1.33 1.16 -4.82
N ARG A 95 -0.55 2.03 -5.45
CA ARG A 95 0.85 1.80 -5.77
C ARG A 95 1.73 2.19 -4.60
N THR A 96 2.64 1.30 -4.22
CA THR A 96 3.58 1.50 -3.10
C THR A 96 5.05 1.42 -3.51
N LYS A 97 5.33 1.08 -4.78
CA LYS A 97 6.70 0.84 -5.28
C LYS A 97 7.18 1.92 -6.25
N GLY A 98 8.39 2.45 -6.02
CA GLY A 98 9.13 3.33 -6.94
C GLY A 98 8.46 4.69 -7.14
N LEU A 99 8.14 5.39 -6.04
CA LEU A 99 7.40 6.65 -6.02
C LEU A 99 8.24 7.85 -5.59
#